data_AF-A0A1H0SQC7-F1
#
_entry.id   AF-A0A1H0SQC7-F1
#
_cell.length_a   1.000
_cell.length_b   1.000
_cell.length_c   1.000
_cell.angle_alpha   90.00
_cell.angle_beta   90.00
_cell.angle_gamma   90.00
#
_symmetry.space_group_name_H-M   'P 1'
#
loop_
_entity.id
_entity.type
_entity.pdbx_description
1 polymer ?
#
loop_
_entity_poly.entity_id
_entity_poly.type
_entity_poly.pdbx_seq_one_letter_code
_entity_poly.pdbx_strand_id
1 'polypeptide(L)'
;MTRATIDRPFLVQRLREWSLFRAITLKLPWQPDDLLTSSNWLQLMTAAGTNPEATEILAEAGRTKRIRNTAKATLNHHRQS
;
A
#
# COMPACT_ATOMS: atom_id res chain seq x y z
N MET A 1 -2.10 12.05 -18.53
CA MET A 1 -0.81 11.87 -17.83
C MET A 1 0.23 12.77 -18.49
N THR A 2 1.10 13.41 -17.70
CA THR A 2 2.00 14.53 -18.07
C THR A 2 3.20 14.08 -18.91
N ARG A 3 3.50 14.82 -19.98
CA ARG A 3 4.59 14.58 -20.97
C ARG A 3 5.99 14.38 -20.35
N ALA A 4 6.19 14.82 -19.10
CA ALA A 4 7.47 14.75 -18.38
C ALA A 4 7.93 13.34 -17.97
N THR A 5 7.07 12.32 -18.03
CA THR A 5 7.40 10.94 -17.63
C THR A 5 7.48 9.95 -18.79
N ILE A 6 7.38 10.46 -20.04
CA ILE A 6 7.56 9.64 -21.24
C ILE A 6 8.95 8.96 -21.18
N ASP A 7 8.99 7.67 -21.50
CA ASP A 7 10.16 6.79 -21.46
C ASP A 7 10.83 6.61 -20.08
N ARG A 8 10.13 6.92 -18.99
CA ARG A 8 10.62 6.68 -17.61
C ARG A 8 9.69 5.75 -16.83
N PRO A 9 9.71 4.42 -17.10
CA PRO A 9 8.78 3.46 -16.52
C PRO A 9 8.81 3.45 -14.98
N PHE A 10 9.99 3.64 -14.37
CA PHE A 10 10.13 3.76 -12.92
C PHE A 10 9.39 4.97 -12.35
N LEU A 11 9.48 6.14 -12.98
CA LEU A 11 8.77 7.34 -12.51
C LEU A 11 7.26 7.21 -12.67
N VAL A 12 6.82 6.61 -13.79
CA VAL A 12 5.40 6.30 -14.01
C VAL A 12 4.88 5.36 -12.92
N GLN A 13 5.62 4.30 -12.60
CA GLN A 13 5.27 3.38 -11.52
C GLN A 13 5.22 4.10 -10.16
N ARG A 14 6.25 4.88 -9.82
CA ARG A 14 6.28 5.61 -8.54
C ARG A 14 5.13 6.60 -8.40
N LEU A 15 4.75 7.30 -9.45
CA LEU A 15 3.59 8.19 -9.41
C LEU A 15 2.27 7.44 -9.20
N ARG A 16 2.10 6.27 -9.82
CA ARG A 16 0.94 5.40 -9.58
C ARG A 16 0.89 4.93 -8.14
N GLU A 17 2.02 4.44 -7.61
CA GLU A 17 2.14 3.95 -6.24
C GLU A 17 1.87 5.06 -5.20
N TRP A 18 2.39 6.28 -5.41
CA TRP A 18 2.10 7.41 -4.55
C TRP A 18 0.64 7.85 -4.60
N SER A 19 0.02 7.79 -5.79
CA SER A 19 -1.40 8.09 -5.94
C SER A 19 -2.28 7.08 -5.21
N LEU A 20 -1.93 5.79 -5.29
CA LEU A 20 -2.61 4.72 -4.56
C LEU A 20 -2.43 4.87 -3.04
N PHE A 21 -1.21 5.15 -2.58
CA PHE A 21 -0.95 5.39 -1.16
C PHE A 21 -1.85 6.51 -0.62
N ARG A 22 -1.91 7.64 -1.34
CA ARG A 22 -2.78 8.76 -0.99
C ARG A 22 -4.25 8.33 -0.92
N ALA A 23 -4.75 7.56 -1.89
CA ALA A 23 -6.13 7.10 -1.90
C ALA A 23 -6.45 6.25 -0.65
N ILE A 24 -5.57 5.31 -0.32
CA ILE A 24 -5.70 4.44 0.86
C ILE A 24 -5.66 5.26 2.16
N THR A 25 -4.68 6.16 2.31
CA THR A 25 -4.52 7.00 3.50
C THR A 25 -5.73 7.91 3.72
N LEU A 26 -6.28 8.47 2.63
CA LEU A 26 -7.45 9.34 2.69
C LEU A 26 -8.78 8.58 2.68
N LYS A 27 -8.77 7.24 2.73
CA LYS A 27 -9.96 6.38 2.66
C LYS A 27 -10.86 6.69 1.44
N LEU A 28 -10.25 7.09 0.33
CA LEU A 28 -10.92 7.23 -0.96
C LEU A 28 -11.11 5.84 -1.59
N PRO A 29 -11.90 5.67 -2.65
CA PRO A 29 -11.97 4.40 -3.37
C PRO A 29 -10.62 3.98 -3.99
N TRP A 30 -10.27 2.71 -3.86
CA TRP A 30 -9.09 2.06 -4.45
C TRP A 30 -9.40 0.58 -4.70
N GLN A 31 -8.57 -0.11 -5.49
CA GLN A 31 -8.74 -1.54 -5.77
C GLN A 31 -7.73 -2.38 -4.97
N PRO A 32 -8.16 -3.45 -4.28
CA PRO A 32 -7.26 -4.36 -3.56
C PRO A 32 -6.11 -4.91 -4.40
N ASP A 33 -6.39 -5.27 -5.65
CA ASP A 33 -5.38 -5.83 -6.55
C ASP A 33 -4.26 -4.85 -6.89
N ASP A 34 -4.54 -3.55 -6.97
CA ASP A 34 -3.52 -2.52 -7.19
C ASP A 34 -2.54 -2.47 -6.00
N LEU A 35 -3.02 -2.72 -4.78
CA LEU A 35 -2.17 -2.80 -3.59
C LEU A 35 -1.34 -4.09 -3.58
N LEU A 36 -1.95 -5.24 -3.88
CA LEU A 36 -1.27 -6.54 -3.86
C LEU A 36 -0.19 -6.68 -4.95
N THR A 37 -0.36 -5.99 -6.07
CA THR A 37 0.61 -5.98 -7.17
C THR A 37 1.68 -4.89 -7.03
N SER A 38 1.54 -3.97 -6.08
CA SER A 38 2.48 -2.86 -5.87
C SER A 38 3.85 -3.28 -5.31
N SER A 39 4.82 -2.36 -5.36
CA SER A 39 6.16 -2.62 -4.85
C SER A 39 6.18 -2.93 -3.35
N ASN A 40 7.23 -3.64 -2.92
CA ASN A 40 7.50 -3.89 -1.50
C ASN A 40 7.50 -2.60 -0.67
N TRP A 41 7.98 -1.49 -1.25
CA TRP A 41 8.00 -0.19 -0.57
C TRP A 41 6.58 0.30 -0.28
N LEU A 42 5.68 0.28 -1.28
CA LEU A 42 4.31 0.76 -1.08
C LEU A 42 3.54 -0.11 -0.07
N GLN A 43 3.65 -1.44 -0.22
CA GLN A 43 3.00 -2.35 0.71
C GLN A 43 3.52 -2.19 2.14
N LEU A 44 4.82 -1.96 2.33
CA LEU A 44 5.37 -1.77 3.67
C LEU A 44 4.88 -0.45 4.31
N MET A 45 4.82 0.64 3.54
CA MET A 45 4.27 1.92 4.01
C MET A 45 2.78 1.77 4.39
N THR A 46 2.03 1.00 3.61
CA THR A 46 0.60 0.78 3.84
C THR A 46 0.35 -0.15 5.03
N ALA A 47 1.16 -1.21 5.19
CA ALA A 47 1.07 -2.14 6.31
C ALA A 47 1.36 -1.51 7.68
N ALA A 48 2.15 -0.44 7.71
CA ALA A 48 2.41 0.36 8.91
C ALA A 48 1.44 1.55 9.06
N GLY A 49 0.45 1.66 8.18
CA GLY A 49 -0.49 2.77 8.13
C GLY A 49 -1.72 2.58 9.03
N THR A 50 -2.70 3.46 8.84
CA THR A 50 -3.90 3.55 9.69
C THR A 50 -5.19 3.10 8.99
N ASN A 51 -5.10 2.63 7.75
CA ASN A 51 -6.26 2.09 7.04
C ASN A 51 -6.43 0.60 7.41
N PRO A 52 -7.47 0.22 8.18
CA PRO A 52 -7.62 -1.14 8.68
C PRO A 52 -7.85 -2.15 7.55
N GLU A 53 -8.69 -1.81 6.54
CA GLU A 53 -8.98 -2.67 5.39
C GLU A 53 -7.71 -3.01 4.61
N ALA A 54 -6.91 -1.99 4.26
CA ALA A 54 -5.64 -2.20 3.56
C ALA A 54 -4.64 -3.01 4.40
N THR A 55 -4.64 -2.81 5.71
CA THR A 55 -3.77 -3.54 6.63
C THR A 55 -4.21 -5.01 6.76
N GLU A 56 -5.51 -5.30 6.82
CA GLU A 56 -6.04 -6.67 6.83
C GLU A 56 -5.69 -7.43 5.55
N ILE A 57 -5.87 -6.81 4.38
CA ILE A 57 -5.48 -7.38 3.10
C ILE A 57 -3.98 -7.72 3.08
N LEU A 58 -3.12 -6.82 3.57
CA LEU A 58 -1.68 -7.04 3.60
C LEU A 58 -1.22 -8.04 4.66
N ALA A 59 -1.96 -8.18 5.77
CA ALA A 59 -1.68 -9.20 6.78
C ALA A 59 -1.85 -10.62 6.22
N GLU A 60 -2.82 -10.81 5.33
CA GLU A 60 -3.12 -12.08 4.70
C GLU A 60 -2.26 -12.33 3.46
N ALA A 61 -2.30 -11.40 2.50
CA ALA A 61 -1.77 -11.59 1.14
C ALA A 61 -0.55 -10.72 0.82
N GLY A 62 0.03 -10.05 1.81
CA GLY A 62 1.22 -9.21 1.62
C GLY A 62 2.38 -9.96 0.95
N ARG A 63 3.03 -9.30 0.00
CA ARG A 63 4.01 -9.89 -0.94
C ARG A 63 5.19 -10.59 -0.24
N THR A 64 5.55 -10.13 0.96
CA THR A 64 6.65 -10.73 1.74
C THR A 64 6.21 -11.04 3.16
N LYS A 65 6.93 -11.95 3.82
CA LYS A 65 6.72 -12.26 5.25
C LYS A 65 6.86 -11.01 6.12
N ARG A 66 7.81 -10.12 5.81
CA ARG A 66 7.99 -8.85 6.53
C ARG A 66 6.73 -7.99 6.47
N ILE A 67 6.16 -7.82 5.28
CA ILE A 67 4.94 -7.02 5.07
C ILE A 67 3.77 -7.62 5.87
N ARG A 68 3.53 -8.92 5.73
CA ARG A 68 2.46 -9.62 6.47
C ARG A 68 2.60 -9.46 7.97
N ASN A 69 3.82 -9.61 8.50
CA ASN A 69 4.08 -9.47 9.93
C ASN A 69 3.91 -8.03 10.43
N THR A 70 4.37 -7.04 9.65
CA THR A 70 4.15 -5.62 9.97
C THR A 70 2.66 -5.32 10.05
N ALA A 71 1.88 -5.73 9.05
CA ALA A 71 0.44 -5.53 9.03
C ALA A 71 -0.27 -6.19 10.23
N LYS A 72 0.08 -7.44 10.56
CA LYS A 72 -0.47 -8.14 11.74
C LYS A 72 -0.16 -7.40 13.05
N ALA A 73 1.07 -6.90 13.20
CA ALA A 73 1.45 -6.11 14.37
C ALA A 73 0.65 -4.80 14.45
N THR A 74 0.48 -4.11 13.33
CA THR A 74 -0.34 -2.89 13.23
C THR A 74 -1.78 -3.15 13.63
N LEU A 75 -2.43 -4.22 13.16
CA LEU A 75 -3.80 -4.56 13.55
C LEU A 75 -3.94 -4.85 15.03
N ASN A 76 -2.98 -5.57 15.61
CA ASN A 76 -2.98 -5.85 17.04
C ASN A 76 -2.86 -4.58 17.87
N HIS A 77 -2.06 -3.61 17.42
CA HIS A 77 -1.94 -2.30 18.08
C HIS A 77 -3.25 -1.51 18.02
N HIS A 78 -3.91 -1.45 16.85
CA HIS A 78 -5.19 -0.75 16.69
C HIS A 78 -6.35 -1.37 17.48
N ARG A 79 -6.29 -2.68 17.80
CA ARG A 79 -7.31 -3.34 18.64
C ARG A 79 -7.15 -3.03 20.13
N GLN A 80 -6.00 -2.54 20.55
CA GLN A 80 -5.68 -2.24 21.96
C GLN A 80 -5.89 -0.76 22.31
N SER A 81 -6.08 0.11 21.31
CA SER A 81 -6.34 1.55 21.42
C SER A 81 -7.82 1.86 21.32
#